data_AF-V8NW93-F1
#
_entry.id   AF-V8NW93-F1
#
_cell.length_a   1.000
_cell.length_b   1.000
_cell.length_c   1.000
_cell.angle_alpha   90.00
_cell.angle_beta   90.00
_cell.angle_gamma   90.00
#
_symmetry.space_group_name_H-M   'P 1'
#
loop_
_entity.id
_entity.type
_entity.pdbx_description
1 polymer ?
#
loop_
_entity_poly.entity_id
_entity_poly.type
_entity_poly.pdbx_seq_one_letter_code
_entity_poly.pdbx_strand_id
1 'polypeptide(L)'
;MNESITSADNNNTDEEGKDFADSFNQLELLETHRHLIPRGTQSLWSGDSDEEDQEEKTEEWYQAQEKKLANSPDKLLLWAAEKNRLSTVQRLLSQNLVSINIQDEDQYTPLHRAAYNGHMEVVRELIAHGADVHALTVDSWTPLHSACKWNNTKIASFLLQHGANVNAQTNGLLTPLHLAAGNRESKETLELLLMSRYLKPNLKNNLEETACDIARRTDKYHYLFEIVEHCTNSITDS
;
A
#
# COMPACT_ATOMS: atom_id res chain seq x y z
N MET A 1 4.04 54.30 -28.44
CA MET A 1 4.66 54.42 -27.10
C MET A 1 3.63 53.85 -26.12
N ASN A 2 3.27 52.57 -26.23
CA ASN A 2 4.08 51.37 -25.95
C ASN A 2 4.59 51.33 -24.50
N GLU A 3 4.13 50.30 -23.81
CA GLU A 3 4.17 50.11 -22.36
C GLU A 3 5.50 49.55 -21.86
N SER A 4 5.79 49.79 -20.59
CA SER A 4 6.94 49.30 -19.80
C SER A 4 6.71 49.77 -18.34
N ILE A 5 6.93 49.01 -17.25
CA ILE A 5 7.69 47.77 -17.08
C ILE A 5 7.29 47.02 -15.76
N THR A 6 7.10 45.69 -15.87
CA THR A 6 7.34 44.57 -14.91
C THR A 6 6.75 44.42 -13.49
N SER A 7 6.29 43.17 -13.26
CA SER A 7 6.51 42.26 -12.09
C SER A 7 5.76 42.50 -10.77
N ALA A 8 5.30 41.47 -10.04
CA ALA A 8 5.44 40.01 -10.22
C ALA A 8 4.15 39.26 -9.84
N ASP A 9 3.82 38.20 -10.57
CA ASP A 9 2.81 37.22 -10.16
C ASP A 9 3.39 36.34 -9.04
N ASN A 10 2.69 36.25 -7.91
CA ASN A 10 3.06 35.34 -6.84
C ASN A 10 2.45 33.95 -7.09
N ASN A 11 3.29 32.93 -7.05
CA ASN A 11 2.89 31.54 -7.03
C ASN A 11 1.89 31.28 -5.90
N ASN A 12 0.82 30.55 -6.20
CA ASN A 12 0.32 29.55 -5.27
C ASN A 12 0.07 28.26 -6.07
N THR A 13 1.10 27.43 -6.13
CA THR A 13 0.90 25.97 -6.23
C THR A 13 -0.04 25.55 -5.12
N ASP A 14 -1.00 24.66 -5.40
CA ASP A 14 -1.31 23.53 -4.53
C ASP A 14 -2.20 22.53 -5.28
N GLU A 15 -1.67 21.30 -5.35
CA GLU A 15 -2.33 20.01 -5.56
C GLU A 15 -3.36 19.87 -6.70
N GLU A 16 -2.85 19.45 -7.86
CA GLU A 16 -3.61 18.67 -8.84
C GLU A 16 -4.14 17.39 -8.18
N GLY A 17 -5.45 17.35 -7.90
CA GLY A 17 -6.14 16.13 -7.52
C GLY A 17 -6.05 15.12 -8.67
N LYS A 18 -5.17 14.12 -8.53
CA LYS A 18 -4.99 13.08 -9.55
C LYS A 18 -6.17 12.11 -9.56
N ASP A 19 -6.81 12.02 -10.72
CA ASP A 19 -7.91 11.09 -11.00
C ASP A 19 -7.54 9.64 -10.65
N PHE A 20 -8.16 9.12 -9.59
CA PHE A 20 -7.73 7.91 -8.89
C PHE A 20 -8.09 6.59 -9.61
N ALA A 21 -8.67 6.67 -10.83
CA ALA A 21 -9.18 5.53 -11.59
C ALA A 21 -8.31 5.19 -12.82
N ASP A 22 -7.75 6.18 -13.53
CA ASP A 22 -7.12 5.97 -14.83
C ASP A 22 -5.67 5.45 -14.77
N SER A 23 -5.00 5.59 -13.62
CA SER A 23 -3.61 5.10 -13.45
C SER A 23 -3.51 3.59 -13.20
N PHE A 24 -4.65 2.91 -13.01
CA PHE A 24 -4.73 1.46 -12.83
C PHE A 24 -5.59 0.87 -13.95
N ASN A 25 -4.97 0.35 -15.02
CA ASN A 25 -5.69 -0.33 -16.10
C ASN A 25 -6.19 -1.70 -15.64
N GLN A 26 -7.21 -1.71 -14.77
CA GLN A 26 -7.76 -2.90 -14.12
C GLN A 26 -8.22 -3.95 -15.14
N LEU A 27 -8.69 -3.53 -16.31
CA LEU A 27 -9.13 -4.39 -17.40
C LEU A 27 -8.02 -5.31 -17.91
N GLU A 28 -6.82 -4.76 -18.14
CA GLU A 28 -5.66 -5.54 -18.60
C GLU A 28 -5.21 -6.55 -17.53
N LEU A 29 -5.28 -6.16 -16.25
CA LEU A 29 -5.02 -7.04 -15.10
C LEU A 29 -6.10 -8.11 -14.91
N LEU A 30 -7.37 -7.81 -15.22
CA LEU A 30 -8.51 -8.73 -15.16
C LEU A 30 -8.48 -9.77 -16.29
N GLU A 31 -8.04 -9.40 -17.49
CA GLU A 31 -7.93 -10.29 -18.64
C GLU A 31 -6.69 -11.19 -18.57
N THR A 32 -5.54 -10.66 -18.14
CA THR A 32 -4.26 -11.41 -18.18
C THR A 32 -3.79 -11.93 -16.82
N HIS A 33 -4.23 -11.32 -15.71
CA HIS A 33 -3.71 -11.57 -14.36
C HIS A 33 -4.82 -11.82 -13.31
N ARG A 34 -5.96 -12.39 -13.71
CA ARG A 34 -7.12 -12.71 -12.84
C ARG A 34 -6.79 -13.50 -11.55
N HIS A 35 -5.62 -14.13 -11.49
CA HIS A 35 -5.11 -14.88 -10.33
C HIS A 35 -4.30 -14.04 -9.33
N LEU A 36 -3.91 -12.80 -9.68
CA LEU A 36 -3.37 -11.79 -8.75
C LEU A 36 -4.48 -11.10 -7.93
N ILE A 37 -5.73 -11.32 -8.33
CA ILE A 37 -6.93 -10.89 -7.62
C ILE A 37 -7.32 -12.05 -6.66
N PRO A 38 -7.33 -11.83 -5.34
CA PRO A 38 -7.74 -12.85 -4.37
C PRO A 38 -9.10 -13.46 -4.70
N ARG A 39 -9.21 -14.80 -4.67
CA ARG A 39 -10.53 -15.44 -4.84
C ARG A 39 -11.50 -15.11 -3.70
N GLY A 40 -10.98 -14.83 -2.49
CA GLY A 40 -11.78 -14.29 -1.38
C GLY A 40 -12.36 -12.90 -1.69
N THR A 41 -11.57 -12.02 -2.34
CA THR A 41 -12.08 -10.70 -2.71
C THR A 41 -13.22 -10.73 -3.73
N GLN A 42 -13.43 -11.78 -4.51
CA GLN A 42 -14.53 -11.81 -5.48
C GLN A 42 -15.92 -11.60 -4.86
N SER A 43 -16.12 -11.86 -3.56
CA SER A 43 -17.40 -11.56 -2.89
C SER A 43 -17.63 -10.09 -2.54
N LEU A 44 -16.61 -9.21 -2.66
CA LEU A 44 -16.72 -7.75 -2.53
C LEU A 44 -16.59 -7.02 -3.88
N TRP A 45 -16.32 -7.74 -4.96
CA TRP A 45 -15.97 -7.18 -6.28
C TRP A 45 -17.01 -7.56 -7.36
N SER A 46 -18.20 -7.97 -6.93
CA SER A 46 -19.43 -7.78 -7.71
C SER A 46 -19.72 -6.28 -7.70
N GLY A 47 -19.51 -5.61 -8.83
CA GLY A 47 -19.95 -4.23 -8.97
C GLY A 47 -21.47 -4.15 -8.95
N ASP A 48 -22.04 -3.69 -7.84
CA ASP A 48 -22.86 -2.50 -7.97
C ASP A 48 -21.88 -1.32 -8.08
N SER A 49 -21.76 -0.82 -9.31
CA SER A 49 -21.21 0.51 -9.55
C SER A 49 -22.27 1.54 -9.16
N ASP A 50 -22.64 1.54 -7.89
CA ASP A 50 -23.17 2.74 -7.28
C ASP A 50 -22.00 3.72 -7.25
N GLU A 51 -22.14 4.79 -8.02
CA GLU A 51 -21.40 6.03 -7.84
C GLU A 51 -21.81 6.59 -6.46
N GLU A 52 -21.33 5.97 -5.37
CA GLU A 52 -21.32 6.60 -4.05
C GLU A 52 -20.42 7.84 -4.19
N ASP A 53 -21.09 8.96 -4.43
CA ASP A 53 -20.53 10.30 -4.42
C ASP A 53 -19.45 10.42 -3.33
N GLN A 54 -18.36 11.12 -3.66
CA GLN A 54 -17.40 11.56 -2.66
C GLN A 54 -17.99 12.71 -1.82
N GLU A 55 -19.20 12.50 -1.28
CA GLU A 55 -19.71 13.28 -0.16
C GLU A 55 -18.65 13.26 0.94
N GLU A 56 -18.22 14.45 1.40
CA GLU A 56 -17.35 14.59 2.55
C GLU A 56 -18.04 13.99 3.78
N LYS A 57 -17.78 12.69 4.04
CA LYS A 57 -18.42 11.92 5.12
C LYS A 57 -18.17 12.65 6.44
N THR A 58 -19.22 13.26 6.97
CA THR A 58 -19.11 14.19 8.10
C THR A 58 -18.56 13.48 9.34
N GLU A 59 -17.95 14.24 10.25
CA GLU A 59 -17.45 13.71 11.52
C GLU A 59 -18.57 13.01 12.34
N GLU A 60 -19.82 13.47 12.20
CA GLU A 60 -21.01 12.83 12.77
C GLU A 60 -21.28 11.43 12.19
N TRP A 61 -21.03 11.22 10.89
CA TRP A 61 -21.14 9.91 10.24
C TRP A 61 -20.11 8.91 10.82
N TYR A 62 -18.86 9.35 11.00
CA TYR A 62 -17.83 8.53 11.62
C TYR A 62 -18.19 8.16 13.06
N GLN A 63 -18.66 9.12 13.88
CA GLN A 63 -19.13 8.85 15.24
C GLN A 63 -20.32 7.88 15.28
N ALA A 64 -21.26 7.98 14.32
CA ALA A 64 -22.37 7.04 14.20
C ALA A 64 -21.89 5.62 13.88
N GLN A 65 -20.85 5.46 13.04
CA GLN A 65 -20.24 4.15 12.77
C GLN A 65 -19.47 3.61 13.98
N GLU A 66 -18.68 4.44 14.67
CA GLU A 66 -18.01 4.03 15.92
C GLU A 66 -19.03 3.53 16.96
N LYS A 67 -20.18 4.20 17.08
CA LYS A 67 -21.26 3.79 18.00
C LYS A 67 -21.93 2.47 17.60
N LYS A 68 -22.08 2.19 16.30
CA LYS A 68 -22.58 0.87 15.81
C LYS A 68 -21.58 -0.25 16.12
N LEU A 69 -20.29 0.02 15.92
CA LEU A 69 -19.20 -0.93 16.11
C LEU A 69 -18.72 -1.05 17.57
N ALA A 70 -19.21 -0.20 18.49
CA ALA A 70 -18.84 -0.21 19.91
C ALA A 70 -19.09 -1.56 20.62
N ASN A 71 -20.03 -2.36 20.13
CA ASN A 71 -20.33 -3.71 20.64
C ASN A 71 -19.35 -4.79 20.12
N SER A 72 -18.41 -4.44 19.23
CA SER A 72 -17.47 -5.36 18.61
C SER A 72 -16.11 -4.66 18.45
N PRO A 73 -15.34 -4.52 19.56
CA PRO A 73 -14.16 -3.67 19.59
C PRO A 73 -13.05 -4.17 18.64
N ASP A 74 -13.04 -5.47 18.32
CA ASP A 74 -12.19 -6.05 17.27
C ASP A 74 -12.50 -5.43 15.88
N LYS A 75 -13.76 -5.51 15.44
CA LYS A 75 -14.21 -4.93 14.17
C LYS A 75 -14.03 -3.41 14.15
N LEU A 76 -14.19 -2.75 15.29
CA LEU A 76 -13.93 -1.32 15.45
C LEU A 76 -12.45 -0.97 15.24
N LEU A 77 -11.49 -1.75 15.75
CA LEU A 77 -10.06 -1.50 15.56
C LEU A 77 -9.64 -1.67 14.09
N LEU A 78 -10.13 -2.72 13.41
CA LEU A 78 -9.90 -2.94 11.98
C LEU A 78 -10.43 -1.77 11.13
N TRP A 79 -11.67 -1.34 11.38
CA TRP A 79 -12.30 -0.21 10.69
C TRP A 79 -11.59 1.12 11.00
N ALA A 80 -11.23 1.36 12.26
CA ALA A 80 -10.52 2.58 12.66
C ALA A 80 -9.15 2.67 11.99
N ALA A 81 -8.46 1.54 11.83
CA ALA A 81 -7.20 1.47 11.11
C ALA A 81 -7.35 1.63 9.58
N GLU A 82 -8.50 1.26 9.01
CA GLU A 82 -8.82 1.50 7.59
C GLU A 82 -9.20 2.97 7.31
N LYS A 83 -9.92 3.63 8.22
CA LYS A 83 -10.45 5.00 8.05
C LYS A 83 -9.62 6.09 8.73
N ASN A 84 -8.33 5.84 8.99
CA ASN A 84 -7.38 6.77 9.62
C ASN A 84 -7.82 7.36 10.98
N ARG A 85 -8.62 6.62 11.77
CA ARG A 85 -9.20 7.12 13.04
C ARG A 85 -8.22 6.93 14.20
N LEU A 86 -7.07 7.64 14.13
CA LEU A 86 -5.96 7.52 15.07
C LEU A 86 -6.40 7.61 16.54
N SER A 87 -7.24 8.60 16.89
CA SER A 87 -7.76 8.78 18.26
C SER A 87 -8.51 7.55 18.79
N THR A 88 -9.20 6.83 17.90
CA THR A 88 -9.95 5.62 18.25
C THR A 88 -9.05 4.40 18.33
N VAL A 89 -8.03 4.30 17.46
CA VAL A 89 -6.95 3.30 17.59
C VAL A 89 -6.24 3.46 18.94
N GLN A 90 -5.74 4.66 19.25
CA GLN A 90 -5.07 4.97 20.53
C GLN A 90 -5.95 4.67 21.75
N ARG A 91 -7.24 5.02 21.69
CA ARG A 91 -8.21 4.72 22.77
C ARG A 91 -8.41 3.22 22.98
N LEU A 92 -8.50 2.42 21.92
CA LEU A 92 -8.69 0.96 22.03
C LEU A 92 -7.43 0.26 22.54
N LEU A 93 -6.26 0.67 22.06
CA LEU A 93 -4.97 0.12 22.48
C LEU A 93 -4.63 0.47 23.94
N SER A 94 -4.80 1.73 24.34
CA SER A 94 -4.53 2.18 25.72
C SER A 94 -5.46 1.56 26.77
N GLN A 95 -6.70 1.21 26.39
CA GLN A 95 -7.62 0.47 27.25
C GLN A 95 -7.37 -1.06 27.25
N ASN A 96 -6.46 -1.54 26.39
CA ASN A 96 -6.10 -2.96 26.22
C ASN A 96 -7.33 -3.89 26.06
N LEU A 97 -8.36 -3.40 25.39
CA LEU A 97 -9.64 -4.10 25.18
C LEU A 97 -9.61 -5.09 24.01
N VAL A 98 -8.59 -5.01 23.16
CA VAL A 98 -8.52 -5.67 21.85
C VAL A 98 -7.12 -6.22 21.65
N SER A 99 -6.99 -7.41 21.05
CA SER A 99 -5.70 -7.91 20.58
C SER A 99 -5.25 -7.09 19.38
N ILE A 100 -4.03 -6.53 19.42
CA ILE A 100 -3.54 -5.73 18.30
C ILE A 100 -3.42 -6.50 16.97
N ASN A 101 -3.24 -7.82 17.09
CA ASN A 101 -3.14 -8.76 15.98
C ASN A 101 -4.46 -9.54 15.74
N ILE A 102 -5.61 -8.92 16.03
CA ILE A 102 -6.89 -9.41 15.51
C ILE A 102 -6.84 -9.59 13.98
N GLN A 103 -7.64 -10.52 13.51
CA GLN A 103 -7.76 -10.90 12.11
C GLN A 103 -9.24 -10.84 11.71
N ASP A 104 -9.53 -10.32 10.53
CA ASP A 104 -10.86 -10.46 9.91
C ASP A 104 -11.02 -11.82 9.21
N GLU A 105 -12.13 -11.99 8.48
CA GLU A 105 -12.50 -13.23 7.80
C GLU A 105 -11.48 -13.65 6.71
N ASP A 106 -10.76 -12.68 6.13
CA ASP A 106 -9.66 -12.89 5.17
C ASP A 106 -8.27 -12.89 5.84
N GLN A 107 -8.22 -12.90 7.18
CA GLN A 107 -7.02 -12.81 8.02
C GLN A 107 -6.23 -11.49 7.91
N TYR A 108 -6.84 -10.39 7.45
CA TYR A 108 -6.21 -9.08 7.50
C TYR A 108 -6.19 -8.55 8.93
N THR A 109 -5.03 -8.02 9.34
CA THR A 109 -4.86 -7.34 10.62
C THR A 109 -5.04 -5.82 10.47
N PRO A 110 -5.22 -5.05 11.56
CA PRO A 110 -5.28 -3.58 11.50
C PRO A 110 -4.05 -2.98 10.81
N LEU A 111 -2.87 -3.61 10.98
CA LEU A 111 -1.64 -3.19 10.32
C LEU A 111 -1.70 -3.39 8.79
N HIS A 112 -2.33 -4.45 8.30
CA HIS A 112 -2.59 -4.61 6.85
C HIS A 112 -3.55 -3.53 6.32
N ARG A 113 -4.63 -3.23 7.05
CA ARG A 113 -5.63 -2.22 6.66
C ARG A 113 -5.03 -0.81 6.64
N ALA A 114 -4.21 -0.46 7.63
CA ALA A 114 -3.48 0.83 7.65
C ALA A 114 -2.40 0.90 6.53
N ALA A 115 -1.66 -0.18 6.30
CA ALA A 115 -0.63 -0.25 5.25
C ALA A 115 -1.20 -0.25 3.82
N TYR A 116 -2.40 -0.78 3.62
CA TYR A 116 -3.17 -0.66 2.38
C TYR A 116 -3.53 0.80 2.07
N ASN A 117 -4.06 1.53 3.06
CA ASN A 117 -4.66 2.86 2.84
C ASN A 117 -3.67 4.04 2.97
N GLY A 118 -2.38 3.81 3.25
CA GLY A 118 -1.40 4.89 3.39
C GLY A 118 -1.35 5.58 4.76
N HIS A 119 -2.06 5.04 5.77
CA HIS A 119 -2.25 5.69 7.09
C HIS A 119 -1.03 5.53 8.01
N MET A 120 0.03 6.29 7.71
CA MET A 120 1.33 6.21 8.39
C MET A 120 1.26 6.36 9.91
N GLU A 121 0.50 7.33 10.45
CA GLU A 121 0.44 7.52 11.91
C GLU A 121 -0.23 6.34 12.62
N VAL A 122 -1.26 5.74 12.01
CA VAL A 122 -1.87 4.51 12.50
C VAL A 122 -0.87 3.34 12.44
N VAL A 123 -0.08 3.22 11.37
CA VAL A 123 0.98 2.19 11.26
C VAL A 123 2.01 2.35 12.38
N ARG A 124 2.45 3.58 12.69
CA ARG A 124 3.37 3.85 13.80
C ARG A 124 2.78 3.42 15.14
N GLU A 125 1.55 3.84 15.42
CA GLU A 125 0.84 3.54 16.67
C GLU A 125 0.67 2.03 16.89
N LEU A 126 0.31 1.32 15.82
CA LEU A 126 0.15 -0.13 15.84
C LEU A 126 1.49 -0.85 16.10
N ILE A 127 2.55 -0.48 15.40
CA ILE A 127 3.86 -1.11 15.59
C ILE A 127 4.46 -0.77 16.98
N ALA A 128 4.25 0.44 17.49
CA ALA A 128 4.64 0.83 18.84
C ALA A 128 3.96 -0.02 19.94
N HIS A 129 2.73 -0.47 19.70
CA HIS A 129 1.98 -1.36 20.58
C HIS A 129 2.18 -2.86 20.28
N GLY A 130 3.15 -3.23 19.43
CA GLY A 130 3.52 -4.64 19.18
C GLY A 130 2.71 -5.36 18.10
N ALA A 131 2.19 -4.63 17.11
CA ALA A 131 1.61 -5.25 15.92
C ALA A 131 2.64 -6.10 15.16
N ASP A 132 2.24 -7.27 14.71
CA ASP A 132 3.11 -8.21 14.00
C ASP A 132 3.32 -7.79 12.54
N VAL A 133 4.54 -7.35 12.22
CA VAL A 133 4.99 -6.98 10.87
C VAL A 133 5.10 -8.18 9.92
N HIS A 134 5.04 -9.40 10.45
CA HIS A 134 5.06 -10.68 9.71
C HIS A 134 3.69 -11.35 9.63
N ALA A 135 2.63 -10.74 10.16
CA ALA A 135 1.28 -11.28 10.10
C ALA A 135 0.90 -11.68 8.67
N LEU A 136 0.15 -12.78 8.53
CA LEU A 136 -0.24 -13.34 7.24
C LEU A 136 -1.76 -13.31 7.04
N THR A 137 -2.19 -12.95 5.84
CA THR A 137 -3.58 -13.13 5.37
C THR A 137 -3.82 -14.56 4.86
N VAL A 138 -5.06 -14.89 4.46
CA VAL A 138 -5.40 -16.16 3.78
C VAL A 138 -4.51 -16.42 2.54
N ASP A 139 -4.14 -15.36 1.82
CA ASP A 139 -3.27 -15.44 0.64
C ASP A 139 -1.76 -15.36 0.96
N SER A 140 -1.38 -15.47 2.23
CA SER A 140 -0.02 -15.24 2.74
C SER A 140 0.54 -13.86 2.39
N TRP A 141 -0.31 -12.83 2.31
CA TRP A 141 0.16 -11.45 2.23
C TRP A 141 0.67 -11.00 3.60
N THR A 142 1.69 -10.16 3.59
CA THR A 142 2.18 -9.43 4.77
C THR A 142 1.80 -7.95 4.65
N PRO A 143 1.88 -7.15 5.74
CA PRO A 143 1.64 -5.71 5.65
C PRO A 143 2.55 -5.00 4.61
N LEU A 144 3.76 -5.53 4.38
CA LEU A 144 4.67 -5.02 3.35
C LEU A 144 4.16 -5.29 1.93
N HIS A 145 3.53 -6.44 1.67
CA HIS A 145 2.87 -6.70 0.38
C HIS A 145 1.74 -5.68 0.13
N SER A 146 0.91 -5.40 1.14
CA SER A 146 -0.13 -4.36 1.05
C SER A 146 0.46 -2.99 0.75
N ALA A 147 1.50 -2.56 1.49
CA ALA A 147 2.15 -1.27 1.25
C ALA A 147 2.75 -1.17 -0.17
N CYS A 148 3.42 -2.21 -0.65
CA CYS A 148 4.07 -2.20 -1.96
C CYS A 148 3.08 -2.29 -3.14
N LYS A 149 1.95 -2.99 -2.99
CA LYS A 149 0.90 -3.05 -4.03
C LYS A 149 0.32 -1.67 -4.33
N TRP A 150 0.12 -0.87 -3.28
CA TRP A 150 -0.53 0.45 -3.33
C TRP A 150 0.46 1.63 -3.33
N ASN A 151 1.72 1.39 -3.66
CA ASN A 151 2.79 2.41 -3.70
C ASN A 151 2.94 3.25 -2.41
N ASN A 152 2.64 2.68 -1.24
CA ASN A 152 2.81 3.36 0.05
C ASN A 152 4.28 3.33 0.50
N THR A 153 5.17 3.93 -0.29
CA THR A 153 6.64 3.91 -0.14
C THR A 153 7.09 4.24 1.28
N LYS A 154 6.49 5.27 1.90
CA LYS A 154 6.81 5.68 3.27
C LYS A 154 6.55 4.54 4.27
N ILE A 155 5.42 3.85 4.14
CA ILE A 155 5.04 2.72 5.00
C ILE A 155 5.89 1.49 4.70
N ALA A 156 6.17 1.19 3.42
CA ALA A 156 7.08 0.12 3.05
C ALA A 156 8.46 0.31 3.69
N SER A 157 8.99 1.55 3.68
CA SER A 157 10.27 1.90 4.31
C SER A 157 10.22 1.70 5.82
N PHE A 158 9.15 2.14 6.48
CA PHE A 158 8.96 1.96 7.91
C PHE A 158 8.86 0.47 8.30
N LEU A 159 8.09 -0.33 7.57
CA LEU A 159 7.97 -1.77 7.79
C LEU A 159 9.31 -2.49 7.61
N LEU A 160 10.11 -2.13 6.61
CA LEU A 160 11.46 -2.68 6.40
C LEU A 160 12.42 -2.33 7.55
N GLN A 161 12.36 -1.10 8.07
CA GLN A 161 13.13 -0.68 9.26
C GLN A 161 12.73 -1.48 10.51
N HIS A 162 11.45 -1.84 10.63
CA HIS A 162 10.92 -2.69 11.69
C HIS A 162 11.06 -4.20 11.42
N GLY A 163 11.88 -4.60 10.44
CA GLY A 163 12.28 -6.00 10.22
C GLY A 163 11.40 -6.79 9.25
N ALA A 164 10.42 -6.18 8.58
CA ALA A 164 9.58 -6.88 7.61
C ALA A 164 10.43 -7.57 6.51
N ASN A 165 10.08 -8.81 6.20
CA ASN A 165 10.84 -9.61 5.23
C ASN A 165 10.58 -9.14 3.79
N VAL A 166 11.57 -8.47 3.18
CA VAL A 166 11.52 -8.00 1.79
C VAL A 166 11.36 -9.12 0.75
N ASN A 167 11.68 -10.36 1.13
CA ASN A 167 11.53 -11.56 0.31
C ASN A 167 10.40 -12.47 0.80
N ALA A 168 9.44 -11.94 1.57
CA ALA A 168 8.23 -12.70 1.88
C ALA A 168 7.53 -13.11 0.57
N GLN A 169 6.84 -14.26 0.58
CA GLN A 169 6.16 -14.79 -0.60
C GLN A 169 4.70 -15.08 -0.27
N THR A 170 3.79 -14.62 -1.13
CA THR A 170 2.36 -14.97 -1.07
C THR A 170 2.12 -16.41 -1.53
N ASN A 171 0.87 -16.88 -1.46
CA ASN A 171 0.46 -18.17 -2.04
C ASN A 171 0.78 -18.29 -3.54
N GLY A 172 0.89 -17.17 -4.27
CA GLY A 172 1.32 -17.12 -5.67
C GLY A 172 2.84 -17.07 -5.88
N LEU A 173 3.63 -17.23 -4.82
CA LEU A 173 5.09 -17.03 -4.76
C LEU A 173 5.55 -15.59 -5.10
N LEU A 174 4.62 -14.64 -5.15
CA LEU A 174 4.90 -13.22 -5.41
C LEU A 174 5.59 -12.61 -4.20
N THR A 175 6.62 -11.80 -4.44
CA THR A 175 7.27 -10.98 -3.40
C THR A 175 6.76 -9.54 -3.45
N PRO A 176 7.03 -8.69 -2.45
CA PRO A 176 6.74 -7.25 -2.51
C PRO A 176 7.33 -6.58 -3.77
N LEU A 177 8.48 -7.05 -4.25
CA LEU A 177 9.10 -6.59 -5.51
C LEU A 177 8.27 -6.95 -6.75
N HIS A 178 7.65 -8.14 -6.80
CA HIS A 178 6.75 -8.51 -7.92
C HIS A 178 5.51 -7.62 -7.95
N LEU A 179 4.93 -7.32 -6.79
CA LEU A 179 3.77 -6.42 -6.69
C LEU A 179 4.15 -4.99 -7.08
N ALA A 180 5.29 -4.49 -6.60
CA ALA A 180 5.82 -3.20 -7.00
C ALA A 180 6.13 -3.15 -8.50
N ALA A 181 6.65 -4.22 -9.12
CA ALA A 181 6.92 -4.27 -10.55
C ALA A 181 5.66 -4.20 -11.43
N GLY A 182 4.49 -4.62 -10.90
CA GLY A 182 3.20 -4.48 -11.58
C GLY A 182 2.67 -3.04 -11.65
N ASN A 183 2.90 -2.24 -10.61
CA ASN A 183 2.43 -0.86 -10.35
C ASN A 183 1.14 -0.38 -11.09
N ARG A 184 1.14 0.70 -11.89
CA ARG A 184 2.23 1.27 -12.73
C ARG A 184 3.05 2.45 -12.16
N GLU A 185 2.65 3.15 -11.11
CA GLU A 185 3.29 4.38 -10.57
C GLU A 185 4.40 4.17 -9.53
N SER A 186 4.65 2.92 -9.13
CA SER A 186 5.53 2.48 -8.03
C SER A 186 7.05 2.70 -8.15
N LYS A 187 7.54 3.79 -8.75
CA LYS A 187 8.98 4.02 -8.94
C LYS A 187 9.74 4.07 -7.61
N GLU A 188 9.28 4.88 -6.67
CA GLU A 188 9.95 5.09 -5.38
C GLU A 188 9.88 3.85 -4.50
N THR A 189 8.78 3.08 -4.57
CA THR A 189 8.68 1.76 -3.90
C THR A 189 9.66 0.75 -4.52
N LEU A 190 9.84 0.73 -5.84
CA LEU A 190 10.81 -0.15 -6.50
C LEU A 190 12.25 0.19 -6.09
N GLU A 191 12.62 1.48 -6.12
CA GLU A 191 13.93 1.97 -5.67
C GLU A 191 14.21 1.55 -4.22
N LEU A 192 13.28 1.83 -3.30
CA LEU A 192 13.37 1.44 -1.90
C LEU A 192 13.63 -0.07 -1.72
N LEU A 193 12.91 -0.92 -2.46
CA LEU A 193 13.07 -2.37 -2.38
C LEU A 193 14.42 -2.82 -2.96
N LEU A 194 14.85 -2.26 -4.10
CA LEU A 194 16.12 -2.54 -4.76
C LEU A 194 17.33 -2.11 -3.91
N MET A 195 17.21 -1.01 -3.16
CA MET A 195 18.21 -0.54 -2.19
C MET A 195 18.34 -1.45 -0.95
N SER A 196 17.41 -2.40 -0.74
CA SER A 196 17.45 -3.27 0.44
C SER A 196 18.50 -4.39 0.29
N ARG A 197 19.49 -4.40 1.20
CA ARG A 197 20.69 -5.26 1.15
C ARG A 197 20.43 -6.76 0.95
N TYR A 198 19.29 -7.26 1.40
CA TYR A 198 18.97 -8.69 1.39
C TYR A 198 17.95 -9.09 0.31
N LEU A 199 17.61 -8.20 -0.61
CA LEU A 199 16.69 -8.50 -1.71
C LEU A 199 17.21 -9.66 -2.58
N LYS A 200 16.29 -10.55 -2.97
CA LYS A 200 16.52 -11.62 -3.95
C LYS A 200 15.67 -11.33 -5.19
N PRO A 201 16.16 -10.51 -6.14
CA PRO A 201 15.37 -10.10 -7.31
C PRO A 201 15.05 -11.28 -8.27
N ASN A 202 15.86 -12.34 -8.22
CA ASN A 202 15.73 -13.53 -9.06
C ASN A 202 14.73 -14.57 -8.50
N LEU A 203 13.98 -14.25 -7.44
CA LEU A 203 12.86 -15.10 -7.01
C LEU A 203 11.81 -15.12 -8.11
N LYS A 204 11.25 -16.31 -8.36
CA LYS A 204 10.20 -16.55 -9.35
C LYS A 204 8.85 -16.70 -8.68
N ASN A 205 7.80 -16.19 -9.33
CA ASN A 205 6.40 -16.49 -8.99
C ASN A 205 6.01 -17.91 -9.45
N ASN A 206 4.75 -18.28 -9.22
CA ASN A 206 4.15 -19.54 -9.68
C ASN A 206 4.04 -19.71 -11.21
N LEU A 207 4.28 -18.66 -11.99
CA LEU A 207 4.36 -18.67 -13.47
C LEU A 207 5.82 -18.74 -13.97
N GLU A 208 6.78 -18.98 -13.09
CA GLU A 208 8.22 -18.96 -13.35
C GLU A 208 8.84 -17.59 -13.73
N GLU A 209 8.11 -16.50 -13.48
CA GLU A 209 8.48 -15.14 -13.83
C GLU A 209 9.14 -14.43 -12.66
N THR A 210 10.17 -13.64 -12.93
CA THR A 210 10.76 -12.72 -11.94
C THR A 210 10.03 -11.37 -11.94
N ALA A 211 10.30 -10.55 -10.91
CA ALA A 211 9.82 -9.16 -10.90
C ALA A 211 10.31 -8.35 -12.12
N CYS A 212 11.51 -8.67 -12.65
CA CYS A 212 12.02 -8.07 -13.89
C CYS A 212 11.16 -8.45 -15.11
N ASP A 213 10.71 -9.71 -15.20
CA ASP A 213 9.85 -10.17 -16.30
C ASP A 213 8.47 -9.52 -16.27
N ILE A 214 7.93 -9.24 -15.07
CA ILE A 214 6.71 -8.44 -14.89
C ILE A 214 6.95 -6.99 -15.34
N ALA A 215 8.04 -6.35 -14.88
CA ALA A 215 8.39 -4.97 -15.25
C ALA A 215 8.62 -4.78 -16.76
N ARG A 216 9.07 -5.83 -17.47
CA ARG A 216 9.18 -5.83 -18.95
C ARG A 216 7.84 -5.72 -19.67
N ARG A 217 6.74 -6.19 -19.07
CA ARG A 217 5.39 -6.16 -19.67
C ARG A 217 4.64 -4.87 -19.36
N THR A 218 4.93 -4.25 -18.23
CA THR A 218 4.28 -3.01 -17.76
C THR A 218 4.95 -1.72 -18.29
N ASP A 219 5.78 -1.84 -19.33
CA ASP A 219 6.65 -0.79 -19.91
C ASP A 219 7.58 -0.07 -18.90
N LYS A 220 7.74 -0.62 -17.69
CA LYS A 220 8.67 -0.13 -16.65
C LYS A 220 10.14 -0.46 -16.93
N TYR A 221 10.46 -1.00 -18.10
CA TYR A 221 11.81 -1.45 -18.44
C TYR A 221 12.85 -0.34 -18.33
N HIS A 222 12.48 0.91 -18.65
CA HIS A 222 13.37 2.07 -18.54
C HIS A 222 13.84 2.29 -17.10
N TYR A 223 12.91 2.34 -16.15
CA TYR A 223 13.21 2.61 -14.74
C TYR A 223 14.03 1.51 -14.08
N LEU A 224 13.73 0.23 -14.36
CA LEU A 224 14.51 -0.86 -13.78
C LEU A 224 15.96 -0.85 -14.30
N PHE A 225 16.17 -0.41 -15.54
CA PHE A 225 17.50 -0.24 -16.14
C PHE A 225 18.23 0.98 -15.54
N GLU A 226 17.57 2.15 -15.45
CA GLU A 226 18.10 3.36 -14.79
C GLU A 226 18.53 3.09 -13.34
N ILE A 227 17.71 2.38 -12.55
CA ILE A 227 17.99 2.12 -11.14
C ILE A 227 19.16 1.15 -10.99
N VAL A 228 19.21 0.09 -11.81
CA VAL A 228 20.35 -0.84 -11.81
C VAL A 228 21.63 -0.13 -12.26
N GLU A 229 21.57 0.72 -13.28
CA GLU A 229 22.70 1.53 -13.76
C GLU A 229 23.18 2.54 -12.71
N HIS A 230 22.28 3.23 -12.01
CA HIS A 230 22.63 4.09 -10.88
C HIS A 230 23.24 3.29 -9.71
N CYS A 231 22.74 2.09 -9.42
CA CYS A 231 23.30 1.21 -8.40
C CYS A 231 24.69 0.65 -8.78
N THR A 232 25.01 0.49 -10.08
CA THR A 232 26.36 0.11 -10.52
C THR A 232 27.32 1.30 -10.60
N ASN A 233 26.86 2.47 -11.05
CA ASN A 233 27.70 3.65 -11.24
C ASN A 233 28.04 4.35 -9.92
N SER A 234 27.21 4.20 -8.88
CA SER A 234 27.53 4.68 -7.52
C SER A 234 28.60 3.86 -6.78
N ILE A 235 29.02 2.71 -7.35
CA ILE A 235 30.12 1.88 -6.82
C ILE A 235 31.47 2.27 -7.47
N THR A 236 31.47 2.98 -8.59
CA THR A 236 32.69 3.32 -9.34
C THR A 236 33.34 4.66 -8.98
N ASP A 237 32.69 5.48 -8.15
CA ASP A 237 33.11 6.85 -7.78
C ASP A 237 33.65 6.97 -6.33
N SER A 238 34.18 5.88 -5.74
CA SER A 238 34.74 5.86 -4.36
C SER A 238 36.18 5.35 -4.28
#